data_AF-V4HKP1-F1
#
_entry.id   AF-V4HKP1-F1
#
_cell.length_a   1.000
_cell.length_b   1.000
_cell.length_c   1.000
_cell.angle_alpha   90.00
_cell.angle_beta   90.00
_cell.angle_gamma   90.00
#
_symmetry.space_group_name_H-M   'P 1'
#
loop_
_entity.id
_entity.type
_entity.pdbx_description
1 polymer ?
#
loop_
_entity_poly.entity_id
_entity_poly.type
_entity_poly.pdbx_seq_one_letter_code
_entity_poly.pdbx_strand_id
1 'polypeptide(L)'
;MNEFLDTISWIIVGLQFSVLGCFLYLFKERRRELIFGGSKSLKNKSDHELHSCFLTTITSVFCLLLFEHLLNSLLDLQIDKMVRRQIFYFISACGNASFIIALTLLHAIRGCTFSPVARYSCYLFLIGMLLKTAQLLMAGYLDITSFKHYYSILVLITIVLQFFLIAKYPFDVIMKKKYAKEC
;
A
#
# COMPACT_ATOMS: atom_id res chain seq x y z
N MET A 1 10.55 -4.90 -18.81
CA MET A 1 9.58 -4.00 -18.14
C MET A 1 10.08 -2.59 -18.44
N ASN A 2 9.23 -1.58 -18.65
CA ASN A 2 9.76 -0.26 -19.03
C ASN A 2 10.56 0.26 -17.82
N GLU A 3 11.88 0.39 -17.96
CA GLU A 3 12.79 0.84 -16.89
C GLU A 3 12.29 2.12 -16.20
N PHE A 4 11.65 2.99 -16.99
CA PHE A 4 10.97 4.19 -16.50
C PHE A 4 9.85 3.91 -15.47
N LEU A 5 8.98 2.93 -15.73
CA LEU A 5 7.89 2.57 -14.82
C LEU A 5 8.41 1.93 -13.54
N ASP A 6 9.47 1.13 -13.65
CA ASP A 6 10.11 0.48 -12.51
C ASP A 6 10.79 1.51 -11.61
N THR A 7 11.48 2.47 -12.22
CA THR A 7 12.12 3.58 -11.51
C THR A 7 11.08 4.41 -10.74
N ILE A 8 9.95 4.75 -11.38
CA ILE A 8 8.86 5.49 -10.72
C ILE A 8 8.29 4.68 -9.55
N SER A 9 8.09 3.38 -9.73
CA SER A 9 7.57 2.52 -8.66
C SER A 9 8.48 2.54 -7.44
N TRP A 10 9.79 2.42 -7.62
CA TRP A 10 10.79 2.50 -6.55
C TRP A 10 10.82 3.88 -5.86
N ILE A 11 10.69 4.96 -6.62
CA ILE A 11 10.56 6.31 -6.06
C ILE A 11 9.33 6.38 -5.15
N ILE A 12 8.19 5.85 -5.59
CA ILE A 12 6.96 5.87 -4.78
C ILE A 12 7.13 5.03 -3.51
N VAL A 13 7.78 3.88 -3.57
CA VAL A 13 8.11 3.08 -2.37
C VAL A 13 8.95 3.90 -1.39
N GLY A 14 10.01 4.57 -1.86
CA GLY A 14 10.83 5.45 -1.03
C GLY A 14 10.04 6.61 -0.41
N LEU A 15 9.08 7.18 -1.15
CA LEU A 15 8.18 8.20 -0.63
C LEU A 15 7.22 7.64 0.44
N GLN A 16 6.70 6.42 0.28
CA GLN A 16 5.86 5.79 1.32
C GLN A 16 6.64 5.53 2.61
N PHE A 17 7.91 5.13 2.52
CA PHE A 17 8.80 5.05 3.68
C PHE A 17 8.98 6.40 4.36
N SER A 18 9.15 7.47 3.57
CA SER A 18 9.25 8.84 4.10
C SER A 18 7.98 9.23 4.85
N VAL A 19 6.80 8.86 4.35
CA VAL A 19 5.52 9.09 5.03
C VAL A 19 5.42 8.30 6.35
N LEU A 20 5.85 7.04 6.37
CA LEU A 20 5.94 6.26 7.61
C LEU A 20 6.89 6.91 8.62
N GLY A 21 8.04 7.40 8.15
CA GLY A 21 8.99 8.19 8.94
C GLY A 21 8.35 9.45 9.52
N CYS A 22 7.54 10.17 8.73
CA CYS A 22 6.76 11.33 9.19
C CYS A 22 5.77 10.97 10.30
N PHE A 23 5.04 9.86 10.19
CA PHE A 23 4.16 9.38 11.27
C PHE A 23 4.94 9.13 12.56
N LEU A 24 6.07 8.42 12.46
CA LEU A 24 6.91 8.16 13.62
C LEU A 24 7.47 9.46 14.20
N TYR A 25 7.90 10.42 13.37
CA TYR A 25 8.41 11.71 13.84
C TYR A 25 7.33 12.54 14.52
N LEU A 26 6.18 12.76 13.87
CA LEU A 26 5.10 13.62 14.36
C LEU A 26 4.48 13.13 15.67
N PHE A 27 4.46 11.82 15.88
CA PHE A 27 3.85 11.19 17.04
C PHE A 27 4.89 10.47 17.91
N LYS A 28 6.12 11.02 17.99
CA LYS A 28 7.24 10.43 18.75
C LYS A 28 6.87 10.04 20.18
N GLU A 29 6.14 10.91 20.88
CA GLU A 29 5.72 10.70 22.27
C GLU A 29 4.70 9.55 22.41
N ARG A 30 3.87 9.32 21.38
CA ARG A 30 2.85 8.26 21.34
C ARG A 30 3.27 7.03 20.53
N ARG A 31 4.55 6.87 20.14
CA ARG A 31 5.01 5.74 19.30
C ARG A 31 4.69 4.38 19.89
N ARG A 32 4.89 4.22 21.20
CA ARG A 32 4.61 2.96 21.90
C ARG A 32 3.12 2.65 21.89
N GLU A 33 2.28 3.67 22.07
CA GLU A 33 0.83 3.52 21.96
C GLU A 33 0.42 3.22 20.52
N LEU A 34 1.06 3.81 19.51
CA LEU A 34 0.82 3.55 18.09
C LEU A 34 1.20 2.14 17.64
N ILE A 35 2.28 1.57 18.17
CA ILE A 35 2.74 0.23 17.79
C ILE A 35 2.09 -0.84 18.69
N PHE A 36 2.11 -0.64 20.01
CA PHE A 36 1.73 -1.65 21.01
C PHE A 36 0.44 -1.33 21.79
N GLY A 37 -0.20 -0.18 21.56
CA GLY A 37 -1.46 0.16 22.24
C GLY A 37 -2.61 -0.77 21.87
N GLY A 38 -3.54 -1.01 22.80
CA GLY A 38 -4.78 -1.74 22.52
C GLY A 38 -5.98 -0.81 22.37
N SER A 39 -7.19 -1.37 22.40
CA SER A 39 -8.46 -0.61 22.42
C SER A 39 -8.51 0.47 23.51
N LYS A 40 -7.80 0.27 24.63
CA LYS A 40 -7.68 1.22 25.74
C LYS A 40 -7.01 2.56 25.37
N SER A 41 -6.25 2.60 24.27
CA SER A 41 -5.62 3.84 23.75
C SER A 41 -6.57 4.67 22.87
N LEU A 42 -7.73 4.12 22.52
CA LEU A 42 -8.69 4.72 21.60
C LEU A 42 -9.79 5.43 22.40
N LYS A 43 -9.59 6.69 22.75
CA LYS A 43 -10.57 7.48 23.51
C LYS A 43 -11.44 8.34 22.60
N ASN A 44 -10.82 8.94 21.59
CA ASN A 44 -11.48 9.92 20.72
C ASN A 44 -11.52 9.45 19.26
N LYS A 45 -12.46 10.01 18.49
CA LYS A 45 -12.56 9.79 17.03
C LYS A 45 -11.25 10.11 16.30
N SER A 46 -10.53 11.14 16.74
CA SER A 46 -9.22 11.51 16.19
C SER A 46 -8.15 10.44 16.44
N ASP A 47 -8.20 9.74 17.58
CA ASP A 47 -7.26 8.65 17.89
C ASP A 47 -7.57 7.43 17.02
N HIS A 48 -8.85 7.08 16.83
CA HIS A 48 -9.23 6.04 15.88
C HIS A 48 -8.74 6.32 14.47
N GLU A 49 -8.89 7.55 13.99
CA GLU A 49 -8.43 7.95 12.67
C GLU A 49 -6.90 7.90 12.56
N LEU A 50 -6.18 8.40 13.58
CA LEU A 50 -4.72 8.33 13.64
C LEU A 50 -4.21 6.88 13.54
N HIS A 51 -4.75 5.99 14.39
CA HIS A 51 -4.35 4.59 14.41
C HIS A 51 -4.69 3.91 13.08
N SER A 52 -5.86 4.17 12.50
CA SER A 52 -6.24 3.62 11.21
C SER A 52 -5.31 4.06 10.08
N CYS A 53 -4.98 5.35 10.01
CA CYS A 53 -4.05 5.88 9.00
C CYS A 53 -2.63 5.32 9.18
N PHE A 54 -2.17 5.20 10.43
CA PHE A 54 -0.88 4.59 10.74
C PHE A 54 -0.84 3.11 10.34
N LEU A 55 -1.87 2.33 10.71
CA LEU A 55 -2.00 0.92 10.33
C LEU A 55 -2.06 0.74 8.80
N THR A 56 -2.77 1.63 8.10
CA THR A 56 -2.81 1.63 6.63
C THR A 56 -1.41 1.85 6.05
N THR A 57 -0.67 2.83 6.58
CA THR A 57 0.68 3.17 6.13
C THR A 57 1.65 2.01 6.33
N ILE A 58 1.71 1.46 7.55
CA ILE A 58 2.65 0.37 7.88
C ILE A 58 2.32 -0.91 7.11
N THR A 59 1.04 -1.23 6.95
CA THR A 59 0.61 -2.42 6.19
C THR A 59 0.96 -2.25 4.71
N SER A 60 0.78 -1.05 4.14
CA SER A 60 1.11 -0.76 2.74
C SER A 60 2.61 -0.97 2.50
N VAL A 61 3.46 -0.35 3.33
CA VAL A 61 4.91 -0.48 3.22
C VAL A 61 5.36 -1.94 3.41
N PHE A 62 4.83 -2.63 4.43
CA PHE A 62 5.19 -4.02 4.71
C PHE A 62 4.80 -4.96 3.57
N CYS A 63 3.56 -4.86 3.06
CA CYS A 63 3.11 -5.68 1.93
C CYS A 63 3.93 -5.37 0.67
N LEU A 64 4.21 -4.10 0.37
CA LEU A 64 5.02 -3.75 -0.80
C LEU A 64 6.39 -4.40 -0.74
N LEU A 65 7.11 -4.26 0.38
CA LEU A 65 8.43 -4.87 0.56
C LEU A 65 8.40 -6.39 0.42
N LEU A 66 7.45 -7.03 1.09
CA LEU A 66 7.34 -8.48 1.11
C LEU A 66 7.11 -9.04 -0.29
N PHE A 67 6.15 -8.47 -1.03
CA PHE A 67 5.79 -8.96 -2.35
C PHE A 67 6.80 -8.52 -3.42
N GLU A 68 7.42 -7.36 -3.29
CA GLU A 68 8.53 -6.94 -4.17
C GLU A 68 9.74 -7.88 -4.02
N HIS A 69 10.13 -8.21 -2.78
CA HIS A 69 11.18 -9.19 -2.55
C HIS A 69 10.83 -10.56 -3.16
N LEU A 70 9.60 -11.04 -2.96
CA LEU A 70 9.13 -12.30 -3.52
C LEU A 70 9.13 -12.31 -5.05
N LEU A 71 8.70 -11.22 -5.69
CA LEU A 71 8.67 -11.08 -7.14
C LEU A 71 10.08 -10.95 -7.74
N ASN A 72 11.03 -10.32 -7.02
CA ASN A 72 12.42 -10.26 -7.44
C ASN A 72 13.08 -11.66 -7.40
N SER A 73 12.83 -12.45 -6.35
CA SER A 73 13.31 -13.84 -6.27
C SER A 73 12.78 -14.73 -7.39
N LEU A 74 11.61 -14.41 -7.96
CA LEU A 74 11.06 -15.12 -9.13
C LEU A 74 11.88 -14.87 -10.41
N LEU A 75 12.60 -13.75 -10.51
CA LEU A 75 13.43 -13.43 -11.67
C LEU A 75 14.67 -14.33 -11.75
N ASP A 76 15.20 -14.74 -10.59
CA ASP A 76 16.38 -15.61 -10.49
C ASP A 76 16.08 -17.07 -10.83
N LEU A 77 14.80 -17.47 -10.84
CA LEU A 77 14.40 -18.83 -11.21
C LEU A 77 14.57 -19.08 -12.71
N GLN A 78 15.22 -20.20 -13.06
CA GLN A 78 15.34 -20.70 -14.43
C GLN A 78 14.07 -21.43 -14.89
N ILE A 79 12.95 -20.70 -14.95
CA ILE A 79 11.67 -21.21 -15.42
C ILE A 79 11.29 -20.62 -16.77
N ASP A 80 10.45 -21.35 -17.51
CA ASP A 80 9.88 -20.90 -18.76
C ASP A 80 9.20 -19.52 -18.62
N LYS A 81 9.28 -18.71 -19.67
CA LYS A 81 8.80 -17.33 -19.69
C LYS A 81 7.29 -17.24 -19.47
N MET A 82 6.51 -18.17 -20.01
CA MET A 82 5.06 -18.22 -19.84
C MET A 82 4.71 -18.48 -18.37
N VAL A 83 5.32 -19.52 -17.80
CA VAL A 83 5.11 -19.92 -16.40
C VAL A 83 5.51 -18.79 -15.46
N ARG A 84 6.65 -18.15 -15.71
CA ARG A 84 7.11 -16.99 -14.94
C ARG A 84 6.09 -15.86 -14.92
N ARG A 85 5.53 -15.55 -16.09
CA ARG A 85 4.52 -14.49 -16.23
C ARG A 85 3.23 -14.82 -15.48
N GLN A 86 2.79 -16.07 -15.51
CA GLN A 86 1.63 -16.53 -14.73
C GLN A 86 1.87 -16.35 -13.23
N ILE A 87 3.00 -16.88 -12.73
CA ILE A 87 3.35 -16.79 -11.31
C ILE A 87 3.49 -15.33 -10.89
N PHE A 88 4.10 -14.47 -11.71
CA PHE A 88 4.28 -13.04 -11.43
C PHE A 88 2.94 -12.34 -11.18
N TYR A 89 1.97 -12.48 -12.11
CA TYR A 89 0.68 -11.80 -11.96
C TYR A 89 -0.16 -12.41 -10.85
N PHE A 90 -0.08 -13.74 -10.64
CA PHE A 90 -0.74 -14.41 -9.53
C PHE A 90 -0.24 -13.90 -8.18
N ILE A 91 1.08 -13.93 -7.94
CA ILE A 91 1.69 -13.41 -6.71
C ILE A 91 1.36 -11.93 -6.52
N SER A 92 1.41 -11.12 -7.59
CA SER A 92 1.03 -9.70 -7.53
C SER A 92 -0.43 -9.49 -7.11
N ALA A 93 -1.36 -10.31 -7.60
CA ALA A 93 -2.77 -10.25 -7.21
C ALA A 93 -2.94 -10.69 -5.75
N CYS A 94 -2.29 -11.79 -5.34
CA CYS A 94 -2.25 -12.24 -3.95
C CYS A 94 -1.70 -11.16 -3.02
N GLY A 95 -0.67 -10.42 -3.43
CA GLY A 95 -0.13 -9.32 -2.63
C GLY A 95 -1.13 -8.22 -2.34
N ASN A 96 -1.98 -7.90 -3.33
CA ASN A 96 -3.05 -6.94 -3.12
C ASN A 96 -4.14 -7.48 -2.18
N ALA A 97 -4.51 -8.75 -2.32
CA ALA A 97 -5.46 -9.40 -1.43
C ALA A 97 -4.93 -9.48 0.02
N SER A 98 -3.65 -9.84 0.18
CA SER A 98 -2.97 -9.92 1.47
C SER A 98 -2.97 -8.58 2.20
N PHE A 99 -2.79 -7.46 1.50
CA PHE A 99 -2.93 -6.13 2.11
C PHE A 99 -4.32 -5.92 2.71
N ILE A 100 -5.38 -6.20 1.96
CA ILE A 100 -6.78 -6.01 2.42
C ILE A 100 -7.06 -6.88 3.65
N ILE A 101 -6.65 -8.15 3.59
CA ILE A 101 -6.82 -9.09 4.70
C ILE A 101 -6.03 -8.62 5.92
N ALA A 102 -4.73 -8.31 5.75
CA ALA A 102 -3.87 -7.88 6.84
C ALA A 102 -4.38 -6.60 7.50
N LEU A 103 -4.78 -5.60 6.71
CA LEU A 103 -5.31 -4.35 7.25
C LEU A 103 -6.62 -4.60 8.03
N THR A 104 -7.49 -5.46 7.52
CA THR A 104 -8.75 -5.81 8.18
C THR A 104 -8.52 -6.54 9.50
N LEU A 105 -7.59 -7.51 9.53
CA LEU A 105 -7.21 -8.21 10.75
C LEU A 105 -6.57 -7.27 11.76
N LEU A 106 -5.66 -6.39 11.33
CA LEU A 106 -5.04 -5.39 12.21
C LEU A 106 -6.08 -4.45 12.82
N HIS A 107 -7.07 -4.01 12.03
CA HIS A 107 -8.19 -3.23 12.52
C HIS A 107 -9.02 -3.98 13.57
N ALA A 108 -9.32 -5.27 13.33
CA ALA A 108 -10.04 -6.12 14.26
C ALA A 108 -9.28 -6.35 15.57
N ILE A 109 -7.98 -6.67 15.49
CA ILE A 109 -7.09 -6.86 16.65
C ILE A 109 -7.00 -5.58 17.48
N ARG A 110 -6.92 -4.42 16.82
CA ARG A 110 -6.81 -3.13 17.49
C ARG A 110 -8.13 -2.65 18.10
N GLY A 111 -9.27 -3.08 17.54
CA GLY A 111 -10.59 -2.55 17.86
C GLY A 111 -10.79 -1.11 17.37
N CYS A 112 -10.10 -0.69 16.30
CA CYS A 112 -10.24 0.66 15.76
C CYS A 112 -11.15 0.71 14.52
N THR A 113 -11.90 1.80 14.36
CA THR A 113 -12.78 2.00 13.20
C THR A 113 -11.97 2.32 11.96
N PHE A 114 -12.46 1.90 10.79
CA PHE A 114 -11.85 2.23 9.51
C PHE A 114 -12.00 3.72 9.21
N SER A 115 -10.87 4.42 9.12
CA SER A 115 -10.81 5.77 8.56
C SER A 115 -11.18 5.77 7.07
N PRO A 116 -11.58 6.93 6.50
CA PRO A 116 -11.76 7.06 5.06
C PRO A 116 -10.49 6.63 4.28
N VAL A 117 -9.30 7.01 4.76
CA VAL A 117 -8.01 6.63 4.16
C VAL A 117 -7.87 5.10 4.06
N ALA A 118 -8.16 4.37 5.14
CA ALA A 118 -8.10 2.91 5.13
C ALA A 118 -9.11 2.29 4.16
N ARG A 119 -10.35 2.78 4.11
CA ARG A 119 -11.39 2.25 3.21
C ARG A 119 -11.03 2.46 1.74
N TYR A 120 -10.66 3.67 1.37
CA TYR A 120 -10.26 3.97 0.00
C TYR A 120 -8.99 3.22 -0.39
N SER A 121 -8.07 2.99 0.56
CA SER A 121 -6.91 2.13 0.32
C SER A 121 -7.34 0.70 -0.01
N CYS A 122 -8.24 0.09 0.76
CA CYS A 122 -8.77 -1.24 0.44
C CYS A 122 -9.41 -1.28 -0.96
N TYR A 123 -10.16 -0.24 -1.36
CA TYR A 123 -10.75 -0.18 -2.71
C TYR A 123 -9.70 -0.07 -3.81
N LEU A 124 -8.64 0.73 -3.63
CA LEU A 124 -7.56 0.83 -4.60
C LEU A 124 -6.78 -0.49 -4.74
N PHE A 125 -6.51 -1.17 -3.62
CA PHE A 125 -5.89 -2.50 -3.64
C PHE A 125 -6.81 -3.56 -4.25
N LEU A 126 -8.13 -3.47 -4.06
CA LEU A 126 -9.09 -4.35 -4.73
C LEU A 126 -9.07 -4.14 -6.25
N ILE A 127 -9.04 -2.89 -6.71
CA ILE A 127 -8.88 -2.56 -8.14
C ILE A 127 -7.54 -3.10 -8.65
N GLY A 128 -6.44 -2.92 -7.91
CA GLY A 128 -5.12 -3.45 -8.24
C GLY A 128 -5.15 -4.98 -8.40
N MET A 129 -5.77 -5.69 -7.46
CA MET A 129 -5.98 -7.14 -7.53
C MET A 129 -6.73 -7.54 -8.80
N LEU A 130 -7.86 -6.90 -9.10
CA LEU A 130 -8.64 -7.20 -10.31
C LEU A 130 -7.84 -6.95 -11.59
N LEU A 131 -7.07 -5.87 -11.67
CA LEU A 131 -6.18 -5.58 -12.80
C LEU A 131 -5.12 -6.68 -12.96
N LYS A 132 -4.47 -7.11 -11.87
CA LYS A 132 -3.46 -8.17 -11.90
C LYS A 132 -4.06 -9.52 -12.29
N THR A 133 -5.26 -9.84 -11.82
CA THR A 133 -5.99 -11.05 -12.24
C THR A 133 -6.37 -10.99 -13.72
N ALA A 134 -6.81 -9.85 -14.23
CA ALA A 134 -7.06 -9.67 -15.66
C ALA A 134 -5.77 -9.84 -16.48
N GLN A 135 -4.63 -9.31 -16.02
CA GLN A 135 -3.33 -9.52 -16.65
C GLN A 135 -2.90 -10.99 -16.62
N LEU A 136 -3.19 -11.72 -15.53
CA LEU A 136 -2.95 -13.15 -15.43
C LEU A 136 -3.74 -13.93 -16.48
N LEU A 137 -5.03 -13.65 -16.65
CA LEU A 137 -5.85 -14.33 -17.65
C LEU A 137 -5.38 -13.98 -19.08
N MET A 138 -5.31 -12.69 -19.40
CA MET A 138 -5.01 -12.23 -20.74
C MET A 138 -3.58 -12.54 -21.18
N ALA A 139 -2.60 -12.07 -20.41
CA ALA A 139 -1.20 -12.26 -20.78
C ALA A 139 -0.63 -13.58 -20.25
N GLY A 140 -1.09 -14.07 -19.10
CA GLY A 140 -0.57 -15.29 -18.48
C GLY A 140 -1.17 -16.59 -19.02
N TYR A 141 -2.44 -16.63 -19.45
CA TYR A 141 -3.05 -17.86 -19.99
C TYR A 141 -3.37 -17.80 -21.48
N LEU A 142 -3.83 -16.64 -21.98
CA LEU A 142 -4.24 -16.48 -23.38
C LEU A 142 -3.14 -15.90 -24.29
N ASP A 143 -1.99 -15.53 -23.72
CA ASP A 143 -0.87 -14.84 -24.39
C ASP A 143 -1.24 -13.54 -25.15
N ILE A 144 -2.34 -12.90 -24.78
CA ILE A 144 -2.78 -11.63 -25.35
C ILE A 144 -2.01 -10.50 -24.67
N THR A 145 -1.09 -9.86 -25.41
CA THR A 145 -0.21 -8.81 -24.88
C THR A 145 -0.56 -7.39 -25.33
N SER A 146 -1.54 -7.22 -26.23
CA SER A 146 -1.93 -5.93 -26.81
C SER A 146 -2.31 -4.86 -25.77
N PHE A 147 -2.88 -5.29 -24.63
CA PHE A 147 -3.33 -4.38 -23.58
C PHE A 147 -2.31 -4.15 -22.46
N LYS A 148 -1.11 -4.75 -22.55
CA LYS A 148 -0.11 -4.73 -21.47
C LYS A 148 0.27 -3.30 -21.05
N HIS A 149 0.38 -2.38 -22.01
CA HIS A 149 0.72 -0.99 -21.74
C HIS A 149 -0.37 -0.28 -20.93
N TYR A 150 -1.63 -0.42 -21.33
CA TYR A 150 -2.78 0.16 -20.63
C TYR A 150 -2.88 -0.35 -19.18
N TYR A 151 -2.76 -1.66 -18.97
CA TYR A 151 -2.77 -2.22 -17.61
C TYR A 151 -1.62 -1.69 -16.76
N SER A 152 -0.43 -1.51 -17.34
CA SER A 152 0.72 -0.99 -16.60
C SER A 152 0.51 0.47 -16.16
N ILE A 153 -0.10 1.29 -17.02
CA ILE A 153 -0.49 2.67 -16.66
C ILE A 153 -1.56 2.68 -15.57
N LEU A 154 -2.60 1.84 -15.69
CA LEU A 154 -3.65 1.75 -14.67
C LEU A 154 -3.10 1.34 -13.31
N VAL A 155 -2.19 0.35 -13.29
CA VAL A 155 -1.50 -0.05 -12.05
C VAL A 155 -0.68 1.10 -11.49
N LEU A 156 0.07 1.84 -12.31
CA LEU A 156 0.81 3.01 -11.86
C LEU A 156 -0.11 4.07 -11.23
N ILE A 157 -1.26 4.36 -11.88
CA ILE A 157 -2.26 5.30 -11.36
C ILE A 157 -2.75 4.85 -9.98
N THR A 158 -3.05 3.56 -9.79
CA THR A 158 -3.49 3.05 -8.48
C THR A 158 -2.43 3.25 -7.40
N ILE A 159 -1.14 3.03 -7.72
CA ILE A 159 -0.02 3.20 -6.78
C ILE A 159 0.16 4.69 -6.42
N VAL A 160 0.07 5.59 -7.41
CA VAL A 160 0.17 7.04 -7.20
C VAL A 160 -0.98 7.55 -6.34
N LEU A 161 -2.22 7.15 -6.64
CA LEU A 161 -3.40 7.52 -5.85
C LEU A 161 -3.27 7.00 -4.41
N GLN A 162 -2.78 5.77 -4.24
CA GLN A 162 -2.55 5.17 -2.93
C GLN A 162 -1.54 5.98 -2.11
N PHE A 163 -0.44 6.42 -2.74
CA PHE A 163 0.54 7.29 -2.09
C PHE A 163 -0.08 8.59 -1.60
N PHE A 164 -0.79 9.32 -2.46
CA PHE A 164 -1.41 10.59 -2.08
C PHE A 164 -2.44 10.42 -0.95
N LEU A 165 -3.21 9.34 -1.00
CA LEU A 165 -4.21 9.02 0.01
C LEU A 165 -3.57 8.79 1.40
N ILE A 166 -2.47 8.04 1.46
CA ILE A 166 -1.73 7.78 2.71
C ILE A 166 -1.02 9.06 3.20
N ALA A 167 -0.39 9.82 2.28
CA ALA A 167 0.37 11.02 2.61
C ALA A 167 -0.51 12.18 3.13
N LYS A 168 -1.79 12.21 2.76
CA LYS A 168 -2.73 13.27 3.14
C LYS A 168 -2.80 13.50 4.64
N TYR A 169 -2.97 12.45 5.44
CA TYR A 169 -3.15 12.59 6.88
C TYR A 169 -1.97 13.26 7.61
N PRO A 170 -0.71 12.76 7.50
CA PRO A 170 0.41 13.40 8.16
C PRO A 170 0.69 14.81 7.61
N PHE A 171 0.43 15.04 6.32
CA PHE A 171 0.53 16.37 5.73
C PHE A 171 -0.45 17.37 6.35
N ASP A 172 -1.72 16.99 6.49
CA ASP A 172 -2.75 17.81 7.13
C ASP A 172 -2.37 18.18 8.59
N VAL A 173 -1.77 17.24 9.32
CA VAL A 173 -1.27 17.48 10.68
C VAL A 173 -0.10 18.46 10.70
N ILE A 174 0.85 18.34 9.75
CA ILE A 174 1.98 19.28 9.62
C ILE A 174 1.48 20.69 9.32
N MET A 175 0.56 20.83 8.35
CA MET A 175 0.01 22.12 7.96
C MET A 175 -0.72 22.79 9.13
N LYS A 176 -1.56 22.04 9.86
CA LYS A 176 -2.24 22.57 11.06
C LYS A 176 -1.27 23.04 12.13
N LYS A 177 -0.20 22.28 12.40
CA LYS A 177 0.84 22.68 13.37
C LYS A 177 1.61 23.92 12.93
N LYS A 178 1.82 24.13 11.63
CA LYS A 178 2.50 25.30 11.09
C LYS A 178 1.63 26.56 11.27
N TYR A 179 0.38 26.52 10.82
CA TYR A 179 -0.54 27.65 10.95
C TYR A 179 -0.87 27.99 12.42
N ALA A 180 -0.94 26.99 13.30
CA ALA A 180 -1.15 27.22 14.74
C ALA A 180 0.06 27.86 15.46
N LYS A 181 1.25 27.90 14.84
CA LYS A 181 2.43 28.61 15.36
C LYS A 181 2.55 30.03 14.82
N GLU A 182 1.77 30.37 13.80
CA GLU A 182 1.75 31.70 13.16
C GLU A 182 0.65 32.62 13.73
N CYS A 183 -0.17 32.11 14.69
CA CYS A 183 -1.14 32.86 15.48
C CYS A 183 -0.69 32.93 16.95
#